data_AF-A0A2P6MCS3-F1
#
_entry.id   AF-A0A2P6MCS3-F1
#
_cell.length_a   1.000
_cell.length_b   1.000
_cell.length_c   1.000
_cell.angle_alpha   90.00
_cell.angle_beta   90.00
_cell.angle_gamma   90.00
#
_symmetry.space_group_name_H-M   'P 1'
#
loop_
_entity.id
_entity.type
_entity.pdbx_description
1 polymer ?
#
loop_
_entity_poly.entity_id
_entity_poly.type
_entity_poly.pdbx_seq_one_letter_code
_entity_poly.pdbx_strand_id
1 'polypeptide(L)'
;MTSTQYPRPAIFAALALLMAATRLNHFGAVPDASWAVFLLAGFYLAGSLRWAFPALMALAVAVDYVVITGTGASFFSHYCMSPGYWALLPAHFALWMAGAGLRRFGEGKPLRQLAGLAPAVLLGVAVCHFFAQGGFYWLSDVVAAPTVAGWARNYADWFPAYLGTTALYAGLAAAVHAAALALGQLATTRRAMR
;
A
#
# COMPACT_ATOMS: atom_id res chain seq x y z
N MET A 1 -5.21 26.15 17.25
CA MET A 1 -4.79 25.11 16.29
C MET A 1 -5.83 23.98 16.31
N THR A 2 -6.91 24.10 15.55
CA THR A 2 -7.87 23.00 15.37
C THR A 2 -7.27 22.01 14.38
N SER A 3 -6.47 21.07 14.89
CA SER A 3 -6.08 19.90 14.10
C SER A 3 -7.36 19.12 13.79
N THR A 4 -7.74 19.05 12.52
CA THR A 4 -8.72 18.06 12.05
C THR A 4 -8.07 16.67 12.23
N GLN A 5 -8.03 16.16 13.46
CA GLN A 5 -7.59 14.80 13.72
C GLN A 5 -8.72 13.89 13.28
N TYR A 6 -8.68 13.45 12.02
CA TYR A 6 -9.44 12.27 11.64
C TYR A 6 -9.06 11.14 12.60
N PRO A 7 -10.04 10.52 13.28
CA PRO A 7 -9.73 9.49 14.26
C PRO A 7 -9.01 8.34 13.54
N ARG A 8 -7.89 7.86 14.10
CA ARG A 8 -7.08 6.78 13.51
C ARG A 8 -7.92 5.56 13.06
N PRO A 9 -8.99 5.14 13.78
CA PRO A 9 -9.90 4.11 13.32
C PRO A 9 -10.62 4.42 12.00
N ALA A 10 -11.02 5.67 11.75
CA ALA A 10 -11.69 6.05 10.50
C ALA A 10 -10.73 5.98 9.31
N ILE A 11 -9.48 6.42 9.48
CA ILE A 11 -8.45 6.28 8.44
C ILE A 11 -8.19 4.80 8.17
N PHE A 12 -8.05 3.99 9.22
CA PHE A 12 -7.90 2.54 9.09
C PHE A 12 -9.07 1.92 8.33
N ALA A 13 -10.31 2.25 8.69
CA ALA A 13 -11.50 1.72 8.04
C ALA A 13 -11.57 2.12 6.56
N ALA A 14 -11.27 3.37 6.22
CA ALA A 14 -11.23 3.84 4.84
C ALA A 14 -10.17 3.08 4.01
N LEU A 15 -8.97 2.90 4.56
CA LEU A 15 -7.88 2.16 3.92
C LEU A 15 -8.21 0.66 3.77
N ALA A 16 -8.81 0.06 4.79
CA ALA A 16 -9.25 -1.33 4.76
C ALA A 16 -10.35 -1.57 3.72
N LEU A 17 -11.34 -0.68 3.62
CA LEU A 17 -12.39 -0.74 2.61
C LEU A 17 -11.83 -0.54 1.20
N LEU A 18 -10.92 0.43 1.01
CA LEU A 18 -10.25 0.64 -0.28
C LEU A 18 -9.49 -0.62 -0.72
N MET A 19 -8.73 -1.22 0.20
CA MET A 19 -8.00 -2.45 -0.07
C MET A 19 -8.95 -3.60 -0.41
N ALA A 20 -9.98 -3.83 0.40
CA ALA A 20 -10.94 -4.89 0.14
C ALA A 20 -11.63 -4.70 -1.23
N ALA A 21 -12.12 -3.49 -1.54
CA ALA A 21 -12.84 -3.22 -2.77
C ALA A 21 -11.98 -3.39 -4.04
N THR A 22 -10.71 -3.03 -3.99
CA THR A 22 -9.79 -3.13 -5.14
C THR A 22 -9.16 -4.51 -5.26
N ARG A 23 -8.84 -5.15 -4.14
CA ARG A 23 -8.26 -6.49 -4.11
C ARG A 23 -9.26 -7.61 -4.39
N LEU A 24 -10.55 -7.42 -4.06
CA LEU A 24 -11.63 -8.31 -4.52
C LEU A 24 -11.75 -8.32 -6.05
N ASN A 25 -11.45 -7.18 -6.67
CA ASN A 25 -11.45 -6.99 -8.11
C ASN A 25 -10.03 -7.09 -8.70
N HIS A 26 -9.15 -7.93 -8.14
CA HIS A 26 -7.76 -8.02 -8.60
C HIS A 26 -7.63 -8.29 -10.12
N PHE A 27 -8.66 -8.87 -10.75
CA PHE A 27 -8.77 -9.11 -12.21
C PHE A 27 -9.75 -8.17 -12.94
N GLY A 28 -10.28 -7.15 -12.24
CA GLY A 28 -11.20 -6.17 -12.77
C GLY A 28 -10.51 -4.94 -13.36
N ALA A 29 -11.30 -3.96 -13.80
CA ALA A 29 -10.79 -2.74 -14.42
C ALA A 29 -10.03 -1.80 -13.46
N VAL A 30 -10.21 -1.98 -12.15
CA VAL A 30 -9.60 -1.14 -11.11
C VAL A 30 -8.39 -1.87 -10.53
N PRO A 31 -7.18 -1.30 -10.63
CA PRO A 31 -5.98 -1.96 -10.14
C PRO A 31 -5.98 -2.05 -8.62
N ASP A 32 -5.35 -3.10 -8.08
CA ASP A 32 -5.24 -3.34 -6.64
C ASP A 32 -4.49 -2.21 -5.92
N ALA A 33 -5.13 -1.61 -4.91
CA ALA A 33 -4.57 -0.51 -4.13
C ALA A 33 -3.71 -0.96 -2.94
N SER A 34 -3.57 -2.27 -2.67
CA SER A 34 -2.90 -2.81 -1.46
C SER A 34 -1.55 -2.14 -1.17
N TRP A 35 -0.68 -1.98 -2.16
CA TRP A 35 0.65 -1.41 -1.93
C TRP A 35 0.59 0.06 -1.50
N ALA A 36 -0.27 0.85 -2.15
CA ALA A 36 -0.53 2.22 -1.73
C ALA A 36 -1.18 2.26 -0.35
N VAL A 37 -2.09 1.33 -0.04
CA VAL A 37 -2.73 1.24 1.29
C VAL A 37 -1.70 1.03 2.39
N PHE A 38 -0.75 0.11 2.25
CA PHE A 38 0.30 -0.10 3.25
C PHE A 38 1.24 1.11 3.39
N LEU A 39 1.56 1.79 2.28
CA LEU A 39 2.34 3.04 2.31
C LEU A 39 1.59 4.15 3.06
N LEU A 40 0.32 4.36 2.73
CA LEU A 40 -0.53 5.38 3.36
C LEU A 40 -0.80 5.05 4.83
N ALA A 41 -1.00 3.77 5.17
CA ALA A 41 -1.11 3.33 6.55
C ALA A 41 0.18 3.60 7.32
N GLY A 42 1.34 3.36 6.72
CA GLY A 42 2.64 3.77 7.27
C GLY A 42 2.69 5.27 7.59
N PHE A 43 2.21 6.12 6.67
CA PHE A 43 2.17 7.56 6.87
C PHE A 43 1.18 7.99 7.97
N TYR A 44 -0.10 7.64 7.86
CA TYR A 44 -1.14 8.11 8.76
C TYR A 44 -1.20 7.36 10.10
N LEU A 45 -0.89 6.07 10.09
CA LEU A 45 -1.07 5.14 11.20
C LEU A 45 0.26 4.67 11.80
N ALA A 46 1.38 5.36 11.58
CA ALA A 46 2.71 5.00 12.10
C ALA A 46 2.70 4.59 13.60
N GLY A 47 1.94 5.33 14.44
CA GLY A 47 1.81 5.06 15.88
C GLY A 47 0.87 3.89 16.25
N SER A 48 0.33 3.19 15.26
CA SER A 48 -0.62 2.10 15.37
C SER A 48 -0.10 0.79 14.74
N LEU A 49 1.19 0.73 14.39
CA LEU A 49 1.83 -0.41 13.71
C LEU A 49 1.47 -1.76 14.32
N ARG A 50 1.53 -1.89 15.65
CA ARG A 50 1.31 -3.15 16.38
C ARG A 50 -0.05 -3.82 16.17
N TRP A 51 -1.06 -3.09 15.70
CA TRP A 51 -2.40 -3.63 15.45
C TRP A 51 -2.87 -3.38 14.02
N ALA A 52 -2.62 -2.20 13.46
CA ALA A 52 -3.15 -1.83 12.15
C ALA A 52 -2.45 -2.59 11.01
N PHE A 53 -1.13 -2.80 11.11
CA PHE A 53 -0.40 -3.59 10.13
C PHE A 53 -0.84 -5.06 10.10
N PRO A 54 -0.85 -5.82 11.23
CA PRO A 54 -1.31 -7.20 11.19
C PRO A 54 -2.79 -7.31 10.80
N ALA A 55 -3.64 -6.34 11.16
CA ALA A 55 -5.05 -6.34 10.73
C ALA A 55 -5.20 -6.15 9.21
N LEU A 56 -4.43 -5.24 8.58
CA LEU A 56 -4.42 -5.12 7.12
C LEU A 56 -3.83 -6.36 6.45
N MET A 57 -2.81 -6.98 7.04
CA MET A 57 -2.25 -8.23 6.53
C MET A 57 -3.28 -9.36 6.56
N ALA A 58 -3.98 -9.53 7.70
CA ALA A 58 -5.04 -10.51 7.84
C ALA A 58 -6.17 -10.25 6.83
N LEU A 59 -6.53 -8.98 6.60
CA LEU A 59 -7.52 -8.61 5.59
C LEU A 59 -7.05 -8.96 4.17
N ALA A 60 -5.79 -8.72 3.83
CA ALA A 60 -5.25 -9.11 2.52
C ALA A 60 -5.36 -10.62 2.28
N VAL A 61 -4.97 -11.44 3.27
CA VAL A 61 -5.08 -12.90 3.22
C VAL A 61 -6.55 -13.34 3.14
N ALA A 62 -7.44 -12.72 3.92
CA ALA A 62 -8.87 -13.04 3.89
C ALA A 62 -9.51 -12.75 2.53
N VAL A 63 -9.15 -11.61 1.91
CA VAL A 63 -9.62 -11.27 0.56
C VAL A 63 -9.08 -12.26 -0.46
N ASP A 64 -7.79 -12.61 -0.40
CA ASP A 64 -7.19 -13.61 -1.30
C ASP A 64 -7.90 -14.96 -1.17
N TYR A 65 -8.22 -15.39 0.05
CA TYR A 65 -8.98 -16.60 0.31
C TYR A 65 -10.37 -16.55 -0.33
N VAL A 66 -11.13 -15.48 -0.11
CA VAL A 66 -12.48 -15.31 -0.68
C VAL A 66 -12.45 -15.29 -2.20
N VAL A 67 -11.52 -14.53 -2.80
CA VAL A 67 -11.40 -14.43 -4.27
C VAL A 67 -11.05 -15.78 -4.87
N ILE A 68 -10.05 -16.47 -4.33
CA ILE A 68 -9.57 -17.74 -4.89
C ILE A 68 -10.65 -18.82 -4.74
N THR A 69 -11.19 -19.00 -3.53
CA THR A 69 -12.24 -20.00 -3.30
C THR A 69 -13.52 -19.70 -4.08
N GLY A 70 -13.83 -18.42 -4.29
CA GLY A 70 -14.94 -17.97 -5.13
C GLY A 70 -14.84 -18.37 -6.61
N THR A 71 -13.64 -18.68 -7.12
CA THR A 71 -13.46 -19.23 -8.48
C THR A 71 -13.69 -20.74 -8.57
N GLY A 72 -13.94 -21.41 -7.44
CA GLY A 72 -14.02 -22.87 -7.35
C GLY A 72 -12.68 -23.58 -7.19
N ALA A 73 -11.56 -22.82 -7.16
CA ALA A 73 -10.23 -23.35 -6.89
C ALA A 73 -9.96 -23.51 -5.38
N SER A 74 -9.11 -24.48 -5.03
CA SER A 74 -8.57 -24.59 -3.67
C SER A 74 -7.56 -23.46 -3.42
N PHE A 75 -7.68 -22.78 -2.27
CA PHE A 75 -6.75 -21.72 -1.86
C PHE A 75 -5.30 -22.21 -1.91
N PHE A 76 -4.99 -23.32 -1.24
CA PHE A 76 -3.63 -23.83 -1.12
C PHE A 76 -3.04 -24.39 -2.42
N SER A 77 -3.85 -24.57 -3.46
CA SER A 77 -3.41 -25.12 -4.75
C SER A 77 -3.49 -24.10 -5.89
N HIS A 78 -3.86 -22.85 -5.59
CA HIS A 78 -3.91 -21.79 -6.57
C HIS A 78 -2.51 -21.31 -6.95
N TYR A 79 -2.30 -20.90 -8.19
CA TYR A 79 -0.96 -20.56 -8.70
C TYR A 79 -0.27 -19.43 -7.93
N CYS A 80 -1.03 -18.51 -7.32
CA CYS A 80 -0.50 -17.44 -6.46
C CYS A 80 0.02 -17.94 -5.11
N MET A 81 -0.37 -19.14 -4.70
CA MET A 81 -0.08 -19.69 -3.38
C MET A 81 1.14 -20.61 -3.48
N SER A 82 2.23 -20.16 -2.88
CA SER A 82 3.50 -20.88 -2.77
C SER A 82 4.15 -20.52 -1.42
N PRO A 83 5.23 -21.21 -1.00
CA PRO A 83 6.04 -20.75 0.13
C PRO A 83 6.47 -19.28 0.02
N GLY A 84 6.62 -18.77 -1.22
CA GLY A 84 6.91 -17.38 -1.52
C GLY A 84 5.86 -16.37 -1.03
N TYR A 85 4.62 -16.80 -0.77
CA TYR A 85 3.55 -15.93 -0.27
C TYR A 85 3.90 -15.29 1.09
N TRP A 86 4.74 -15.95 1.91
CA TRP A 86 5.24 -15.38 3.16
C TRP A 86 6.10 -14.12 2.96
N ALA A 87 6.72 -13.96 1.79
CA ALA A 87 7.50 -12.77 1.46
C ALA A 87 6.63 -11.51 1.31
N LEU A 88 5.30 -11.65 1.23
CA LEU A 88 4.38 -10.50 1.29
C LEU A 88 4.47 -9.76 2.63
N LEU A 89 4.82 -10.44 3.72
CA LEU A 89 4.95 -9.79 5.03
C LEU A 89 6.07 -8.72 5.03
N PRO A 90 7.34 -9.04 4.72
CA PRO A 90 8.39 -8.03 4.60
C PRO A 90 8.14 -7.05 3.44
N ALA A 91 7.50 -7.48 2.34
CA ALA A 91 7.17 -6.60 1.22
C ALA A 91 6.24 -5.45 1.63
N HIS A 92 5.12 -5.76 2.27
CA HIS A 92 4.17 -4.74 2.73
C HIS A 92 4.72 -3.94 3.92
N PHE A 93 5.56 -4.56 4.75
CA PHE A 93 6.24 -3.84 5.83
C PHE A 93 7.20 -2.77 5.28
N ALA A 94 7.89 -3.04 4.16
CA ALA A 94 8.75 -2.06 3.51
C ALA A 94 7.97 -0.79 3.09
N LEU A 95 6.77 -0.96 2.52
CA LEU A 95 5.88 0.15 2.16
C LEU A 95 5.43 0.92 3.40
N TRP A 96 5.04 0.22 4.46
CA TRP A 96 4.69 0.84 5.73
C TRP A 96 5.85 1.71 6.26
N MET A 97 7.07 1.18 6.25
CA MET A 97 8.25 1.91 6.70
C MET A 97 8.58 3.10 5.82
N ALA A 98 8.37 3.00 4.50
CA ALA A 98 8.52 4.13 3.58
C ALA A 98 7.54 5.26 3.92
N GLY A 99 6.26 4.93 4.16
CA GLY A 99 5.25 5.90 4.58
C GLY A 99 5.53 6.53 5.95
N ALA A 100 5.93 5.71 6.93
CA ALA A 100 6.30 6.19 8.26
C ALA A 100 7.54 7.11 8.22
N GLY A 101 8.52 6.75 7.39
CA GLY A 101 9.70 7.55 7.11
C GLY A 101 9.34 8.89 6.47
N LEU A 102 8.42 8.90 5.49
CA LEU A 102 7.93 10.12 4.86
C LEU A 102 7.25 11.06 5.87
N ARG A 103 6.40 10.52 6.74
CA ARG A 103 5.77 11.29 7.82
C ARG A 103 6.81 11.97 8.70
N ARG A 104 7.81 11.20 9.16
CA ARG A 104 8.90 11.70 10.02
C ARG A 104 9.75 12.73 9.30
N PHE A 105 10.04 12.51 8.02
CA PHE A 105 10.84 13.42 7.21
C PHE A 105 10.17 14.80 7.13
N GLY A 106 8.88 14.88 6.82
CA GLY A 106 8.21 16.18 6.66
C GLY A 106 7.34 16.60 7.85
N GLU A 107 7.63 16.15 9.07
CA GLU A 107 6.80 16.47 10.24
C GLU A 107 6.60 17.98 10.42
N GLY A 108 5.33 18.41 10.43
CA GLY A 108 4.93 19.82 10.49
C GLY A 108 5.25 20.66 9.24
N LYS A 109 5.76 20.06 8.16
CA LYS A 109 6.24 20.74 6.94
C LYS A 109 5.61 20.14 5.68
N PRO A 110 4.41 20.60 5.26
CA PRO A 110 3.66 20.00 4.15
C PRO A 110 4.43 19.94 2.83
N LEU A 111 5.17 20.99 2.46
CA LEU A 111 5.98 20.99 1.23
C LEU A 111 7.11 19.96 1.27
N ARG A 112 7.69 19.70 2.45
CA ARG A 112 8.72 18.67 2.63
C ARG A 112 8.13 17.27 2.52
N GLN A 113 6.90 17.06 3.00
CA GLN A 113 6.16 15.81 2.80
C GLN A 113 5.84 15.59 1.32
N LEU A 114 5.40 16.64 0.61
CA LEU A 114 5.13 16.55 -0.82
C LEU A 114 6.40 16.20 -1.61
N ALA A 115 7.53 16.87 -1.34
CA ALA A 115 8.81 16.58 -1.98
C ALA A 115 9.33 15.16 -1.67
N GLY A 116 9.05 14.64 -0.47
CA GLY A 116 9.44 13.29 -0.06
C GLY A 116 8.54 12.18 -0.62
N LEU A 117 7.38 12.50 -1.22
CA LEU A 117 6.41 11.50 -1.66
C LEU A 117 6.97 10.61 -2.77
N ALA A 118 7.55 11.22 -3.81
CA ALA A 118 8.13 10.49 -4.93
C ALA A 118 9.24 9.50 -4.51
N PRO A 119 10.27 9.89 -3.73
CA PRO A 119 11.28 8.94 -3.27
C PRO A 119 10.73 7.88 -2.31
N ALA A 120 9.75 8.22 -1.45
CA ALA A 120 9.12 7.24 -0.58
C ALA A 120 8.35 6.16 -1.36
N VAL A 121 7.60 6.57 -2.39
CA VAL A 121 6.92 5.64 -3.29
C VAL A 121 7.94 4.79 -4.06
N LEU A 122 8.93 5.42 -4.70
CA LEU A 122 9.92 4.69 -5.50
C LEU A 122 10.68 3.64 -4.70
N LEU A 123 11.25 4.03 -3.54
CA LEU A 123 12.03 3.13 -2.70
C LEU A 123 11.15 2.07 -2.03
N GLY A 124 9.97 2.46 -1.55
CA GLY A 124 9.01 1.54 -0.94
C GLY A 124 8.55 0.46 -1.91
N VAL A 125 8.17 0.85 -3.14
CA VAL A 125 7.78 -0.08 -4.21
C VAL A 125 8.96 -0.96 -4.63
N ALA A 126 10.17 -0.42 -4.74
CA ALA A 126 11.34 -1.22 -5.12
C ALA A 126 11.63 -2.34 -4.11
N VAL A 127 11.66 -2.02 -2.82
CA VAL A 127 11.90 -3.03 -1.77
C VAL A 127 10.70 -3.99 -1.66
N CYS A 128 9.47 -3.48 -1.80
CA CYS A 128 8.27 -4.31 -1.80
C CYS A 128 8.29 -5.33 -2.95
N HIS A 129 8.55 -4.87 -4.17
CA HIS A 129 8.62 -5.71 -5.35
C HIS A 129 9.74 -6.73 -5.25
N PHE A 130 10.88 -6.35 -4.67
CA PHE A 130 12.00 -7.27 -4.44
C PHE A 130 11.58 -8.46 -3.57
N PHE A 131 10.88 -8.22 -2.47
CA PHE A 131 10.38 -9.30 -1.61
C PHE A 131 9.20 -10.06 -2.24
N ALA A 132 8.19 -9.36 -2.75
CA ALA A 132 6.99 -10.00 -3.27
C ALA A 132 7.27 -10.84 -4.54
N GLN A 133 7.91 -10.21 -5.54
CA GLN A 133 8.23 -10.88 -6.79
C GLN A 133 9.40 -11.84 -6.61
N GLY A 134 10.41 -11.50 -5.80
CA GLY A 134 11.51 -12.43 -5.49
C GLY A 134 11.01 -13.67 -4.75
N GLY A 135 10.19 -13.49 -3.72
CA GLY A 135 9.58 -14.60 -2.99
C GLY A 135 8.81 -15.53 -3.92
N PHE A 136 7.96 -14.98 -4.80
CA PHE A 136 7.26 -15.78 -5.79
C PHE A 136 8.21 -16.47 -6.80
N TYR A 137 9.13 -15.73 -7.40
CA TYR A 137 10.00 -16.24 -8.46
C TYR A 137 10.93 -17.37 -8.00
N TRP A 138 11.45 -17.29 -6.78
CA TRP A 138 12.43 -18.23 -6.25
C TRP A 138 11.82 -19.40 -5.47
N LEU A 139 10.63 -19.23 -4.89
CA LEU A 139 10.02 -20.21 -3.98
C LEU A 139 8.71 -20.81 -4.50
N SER A 140 8.29 -20.45 -5.72
CA SER A 140 7.11 -21.02 -6.37
C SER A 140 7.49 -22.07 -7.41
N ASP A 141 6.74 -23.17 -7.44
CA ASP A 141 6.89 -24.22 -8.46
C ASP A 141 6.44 -23.77 -9.85
N VAL A 142 5.84 -22.58 -9.97
CA VAL A 142 5.46 -21.96 -11.26
C VAL A 142 6.70 -21.63 -12.10
N VAL A 143 7.84 -21.32 -11.47
CA VAL A 143 9.10 -21.03 -12.16
C VAL A 143 9.99 -22.27 -12.07
N ALA A 144 9.90 -23.16 -13.06
CA ALA A 144 10.57 -24.46 -13.02
C ALA A 144 12.12 -24.38 -12.93
N ALA A 145 12.74 -23.34 -13.50
CA ALA A 145 14.19 -23.16 -13.51
C ALA A 145 14.56 -21.68 -13.27
N PRO A 146 14.52 -21.20 -12.01
CA PRO A 146 14.76 -19.80 -11.72
C PRO A 146 16.24 -19.46 -11.93
N THR A 147 16.49 -18.31 -12.55
CA THR A 147 17.84 -17.77 -12.75
C THR A 147 17.88 -16.31 -12.33
N VAL A 148 19.06 -15.80 -11.95
CA VAL A 148 19.20 -14.38 -11.55
C VAL A 148 18.86 -13.44 -12.71
N ALA A 149 19.27 -13.78 -13.94
CA ALA A 149 18.96 -12.99 -15.12
C ALA A 149 17.46 -12.99 -15.44
N GLY A 150 16.80 -14.15 -15.33
CA GLY A 150 15.35 -14.26 -15.51
C GLY A 150 14.57 -13.51 -14.44
N TRP A 151 15.02 -13.58 -13.18
CA TRP A 151 14.46 -12.82 -12.07
C TRP A 151 14.58 -11.32 -12.31
N ALA A 152 15.77 -10.83 -12.68
CA ALA A 152 16.03 -9.41 -12.94
C ALA A 152 15.17 -8.87 -14.09
N ARG A 153 15.01 -9.65 -15.17
CA ARG A 153 14.12 -9.30 -16.27
C ARG A 153 12.66 -9.24 -15.83
N ASN A 154 12.19 -10.27 -15.13
CA ASN A 154 10.81 -10.33 -14.65
C ASN A 154 10.51 -9.18 -13.67
N TYR A 155 11.43 -8.88 -12.75
CA TYR A 155 11.34 -7.71 -11.89
C TYR A 155 11.21 -6.42 -12.72
N ALA A 156 12.05 -6.22 -13.72
CA ALA A 156 12.03 -5.01 -14.55
C ALA A 156 10.76 -4.88 -15.40
N ASP A 157 10.23 -5.99 -15.92
CA ASP A 157 9.01 -6.01 -16.74
C ASP A 157 7.77 -5.60 -15.90
N TRP A 158 7.69 -6.04 -14.65
CA TRP A 158 6.53 -5.79 -13.79
C TRP A 158 6.63 -4.51 -12.95
N PHE A 159 7.85 -4.08 -12.60
CA PHE A 159 8.07 -2.93 -11.71
C PHE A 159 7.34 -1.64 -12.13
N PRO A 160 7.31 -1.22 -13.42
CA PRO A 160 6.62 0.00 -13.84
C PRO A 160 5.12 0.00 -13.54
N ALA A 161 4.45 -1.15 -13.72
CA ALA A 161 3.02 -1.28 -13.47
C ALA A 161 2.70 -1.13 -11.98
N TYR A 162 3.44 -1.83 -11.11
CA TYR A 162 3.28 -1.73 -9.66
C TYR A 162 3.63 -0.33 -9.12
N LEU A 163 4.69 0.28 -9.66
CA LEU A 163 5.07 1.65 -9.33
C LEU A 163 3.98 2.64 -9.76
N GLY A 164 3.47 2.53 -10.98
CA GLY A 164 2.44 3.40 -11.53
C GLY A 164 1.14 3.35 -10.72
N THR A 165 0.63 2.15 -10.43
CA THR A 165 -0.56 1.99 -9.59
C THR A 165 -0.36 2.55 -8.19
N THR A 166 0.79 2.27 -7.57
CA THR A 166 1.07 2.78 -6.22
C THR A 166 1.17 4.31 -6.21
N ALA A 167 1.85 4.90 -7.21
CA ALA A 167 1.98 6.34 -7.37
C ALA A 167 0.62 7.01 -7.62
N LEU A 168 -0.25 6.41 -8.43
CA LEU A 168 -1.60 6.91 -8.69
C LEU A 168 -2.40 7.04 -7.40
N TYR A 169 -2.54 5.95 -6.63
CA TYR A 169 -3.31 5.97 -5.39
C TYR A 169 -2.67 6.88 -4.32
N ALA A 170 -1.34 6.89 -4.20
CA ALA A 170 -0.65 7.78 -3.27
C ALA A 170 -0.82 9.26 -3.65
N GLY A 171 -0.77 9.59 -4.95
CA GLY A 171 -1.01 10.93 -5.48
C GLY A 171 -2.45 11.40 -5.26
N LEU A 172 -3.44 10.54 -5.52
CA LEU A 172 -4.85 10.82 -5.22
C LEU A 172 -5.06 11.08 -3.72
N ALA A 173 -4.48 10.25 -2.86
CA ALA A 173 -4.54 10.44 -1.42
C ALA A 173 -3.89 11.76 -0.97
N ALA A 174 -2.76 12.14 -1.59
CA ALA A 174 -2.10 13.42 -1.32
C ALA A 174 -2.97 14.61 -1.77
N ALA A 175 -3.63 14.52 -2.93
CA ALA A 175 -4.56 15.56 -3.40
C ALA A 175 -5.77 15.72 -2.47
N VAL A 176 -6.37 14.61 -2.03
CA VAL A 176 -7.47 14.62 -1.05
C VAL A 176 -7.03 15.21 0.28
N HIS A 177 -5.83 14.85 0.76
CA HIS A 177 -5.25 15.43 1.98
C HIS A 177 -5.09 16.95 1.83
N ALA A 178 -4.49 17.43 0.75
CA ALA A 178 -4.28 18.86 0.50
C ALA A 178 -5.62 19.62 0.45
N ALA A 179 -6.62 19.07 -0.23
CA ALA A 179 -7.97 19.64 -0.27
C ALA A 179 -8.61 19.73 1.12
N ALA A 180 -8.50 18.67 1.94
CA ALA A 180 -9.00 18.65 3.31
C ALA A 180 -8.33 19.73 4.20
N LEU A 181 -7.01 19.92 4.06
CA LEU A 181 -6.29 21.00 4.75
C LEU A 181 -6.77 22.39 4.31
N ALA A 182 -6.90 22.62 2.99
CA ALA A 182 -7.34 23.90 2.45
C ALA A 182 -8.77 24.25 2.92
N LEU A 183 -9.70 23.29 2.88
CA LEU A 183 -11.07 23.49 3.35
C LEU A 183 -11.13 23.77 4.86
N GLY A 184 -10.30 23.09 5.66
CA GLY A 184 -10.19 23.33 7.10
C GLY A 184 -9.66 24.73 7.44
N GLN A 185 -8.68 25.23 6.67
CA GLN A 185 -8.17 26.59 6.81
C GLN A 185 -9.25 27.62 6.49
N LEU A 186 -9.96 27.47 5.36
CA LEU A 186 -11.05 28.36 4.96
C LEU A 186 -12.17 28.43 6.01
N ALA A 187 -12.56 27.29 6.59
CA ALA A 187 -13.57 27.24 7.64
C ALA A 187 -13.12 27.95 8.93
N THR A 188 -11.84 27.81 9.28
CA THR A 188 -11.26 28.48 10.46
C THR A 188 -11.20 29.99 10.27
N THR A 189 -10.76 30.47 9.09
CA THR A 189 -10.72 31.90 8.76
C THR A 189 -12.13 32.52 8.79
N ARG A 190 -13.13 31.84 8.20
CA ARG A 190 -14.53 32.32 8.22
C ARG A 190 -15.10 32.44 9.64
N ARG A 191 -14.72 31.55 10.56
CA ARG A 191 -15.17 31.59 11.95
C ARG A 191 -14.50 32.70 12.75
N ALA A 192 -13.28 33.10 12.40
CA ALA A 192 -12.57 34.20 13.04
C ALA A 192 -13.06 35.59 12.58
N MET A 193 -13.76 35.67 11.44
CA MET A 193 -14.35 36.91 10.90
C MET A 193 -15.81 37.14 11.33
N ARG A 194 -16.41 36.21 12.09
CA ARG A 194 -17.75 36.33 12.68
C ARG A 194 -17.64 36.61 14.16
#